data_AF-A0A920AZV9-F1
#
_entry.id   AF-A0A920AZV9-F1
#
_cell.length_a   1.000
_cell.length_b   1.000
_cell.length_c   1.000
_cell.angle_alpha   90.00
_cell.angle_beta   90.00
_cell.angle_gamma   90.00
#
_symmetry.space_group_name_H-M   'P 1'
#
loop_
_entity.id
_entity.type
_entity.pdbx_description
1 polymer ?
#
loop_
_entity_poly.entity_id
_entity_poly.type
_entity_poly.pdbx_seq_one_letter_code
_entity_poly.pdbx_strand_id
1 'polypeptide(L)'
;MLYKILITLLLIATSNAQNFKNQLSGGYSGRGGNTEYWYYNLNYALTANGDINFGSLTLKDSEFLLSLDRNVSEYNGAPYYNDQTIVFKFDLWANGTFSPFVIAETAFDEALGIKKRQNFGLGAKYRVLGDFLSVSAAFLSEKEEVFGKNNVYEYVDYDTNNDGVGDSLGVYAYSNYGDMPTFDYSRISIRPKLKLPLGDNFYYQTEYYYKPAGDDVLTNWNNTFSISTAEKWLKIEIRYNIKTDSKPAPKRFLAYSSTYPPSSTFDSAGIEYDRNTLQSSEDGFSDKYHILDYRSSDESFSIGVSITF
;
A
#
# COMPACT_ATOMS: atom_id res chain seq x y z
N MET A 1 -17.55 -8.65 -11.13
CA MET A 1 -18.51 -8.38 -10.04
C MET A 1 -18.23 -7.05 -9.35
N LEU A 2 -17.01 -6.81 -8.84
CA LEU A 2 -16.61 -5.55 -8.17
C LEU A 2 -16.78 -4.28 -9.04
N TYR A 3 -16.37 -4.33 -10.32
CA TYR A 3 -16.54 -3.19 -11.24
C TYR A 3 -18.01 -2.80 -11.47
N LYS A 4 -18.93 -3.78 -11.47
CA LYS A 4 -20.37 -3.51 -11.60
C LYS A 4 -20.91 -2.82 -10.35
N ILE A 5 -20.46 -3.26 -9.16
CA ILE A 5 -20.82 -2.63 -7.87
C ILE A 5 -20.32 -1.18 -7.81
N LEU A 6 -19.07 -0.92 -8.24
CA LEU A 6 -18.50 0.43 -8.30
C LEU A 6 -19.26 1.35 -9.26
N ILE A 7 -19.58 0.88 -10.46
CA ILE A 7 -20.35 1.66 -11.45
C ILE A 7 -21.76 1.96 -10.91
N THR A 8 -22.40 0.99 -10.26
CA THR A 8 -23.72 1.19 -9.64
C THR A 8 -23.65 2.20 -8.48
N LEU A 9 -22.63 2.14 -7.62
CA LEU A 9 -22.42 3.12 -6.54
C LEU A 9 -22.17 4.52 -7.09
N LEU A 10 -21.39 4.65 -8.17
CA LEU A 10 -21.13 5.92 -8.84
C LEU A 10 -22.42 6.54 -9.43
N LEU A 11 -23.26 5.72 -10.07
CA LEU A 11 -24.55 6.14 -10.60
C LEU A 11 -25.53 6.57 -9.48
N ILE A 12 -25.56 5.85 -8.36
CA ILE A 12 -26.35 6.21 -7.17
C ILE A 12 -25.89 7.54 -6.57
N ALA A 13 -24.57 7.77 -6.54
CA ALA A 13 -24.00 9.00 -6.03
C ALA A 13 -24.30 10.22 -6.90
N THR A 14 -24.32 10.06 -8.24
CA THR A 14 -24.70 11.14 -9.16
C THR A 14 -26.19 11.46 -9.17
N SER A 15 -27.05 10.54 -8.72
CA SER A 15 -28.51 10.71 -8.69
C SER A 15 -29.05 11.23 -7.36
N ASN A 16 -28.27 11.18 -6.27
CA ASN A 16 -28.63 11.68 -4.94
C ASN A 16 -27.74 12.88 -4.56
N ALA A 17 -27.98 14.01 -5.22
CA ALA A 17 -27.13 15.21 -5.15
C ALA A 17 -27.03 15.90 -3.76
N GLN A 18 -27.77 15.46 -2.74
CA GLN A 18 -27.89 16.23 -1.50
C GLN A 18 -26.87 15.83 -0.40
N ASN A 19 -26.29 14.63 -0.43
CA ASN A 19 -25.43 14.13 0.66
C ASN A 19 -24.02 13.71 0.24
N PHE A 20 -23.71 13.65 -1.06
CA PHE A 20 -22.40 13.24 -1.55
C PHE A 20 -21.55 14.42 -2.02
N LYS A 21 -20.38 14.59 -1.41
CA LYS A 21 -19.34 15.54 -1.81
C LYS A 21 -18.37 14.87 -2.77
N ASN A 22 -18.16 15.50 -3.92
CA ASN A 22 -17.21 15.08 -4.93
C ASN A 22 -15.97 15.97 -4.85
N GLN A 23 -14.80 15.37 -4.81
CA GLN A 23 -13.51 16.05 -4.88
C GLN A 23 -12.71 15.42 -6.02
N LEU A 24 -12.24 16.25 -6.94
CA LEU A 24 -11.38 15.86 -8.04
C LEU A 24 -10.16 16.77 -8.00
N SER A 25 -8.98 16.18 -7.93
CA SER A 25 -7.70 16.89 -8.00
C SER A 25 -6.73 16.12 -8.88
N GLY A 26 -5.72 16.83 -9.38
CA GLY A 26 -4.70 16.22 -10.20
C GLY A 26 -3.57 17.20 -10.43
N GLY A 27 -2.48 16.68 -10.98
CA GLY A 27 -1.26 17.43 -11.20
C GLY A 27 -0.50 16.87 -12.38
N TYR A 28 0.30 17.74 -12.96
CA TYR A 28 1.26 17.40 -14.00
C TYR A 28 2.61 18.00 -13.62
N SER A 29 3.67 17.22 -13.79
CA SER A 29 5.04 17.68 -13.64
C SER A 29 5.88 17.15 -14.79
N GLY A 30 6.75 17.99 -15.35
CA GLY A 30 7.59 17.63 -16.47
C GLY A 30 8.98 18.24 -16.33
N ARG A 31 10.00 17.49 -16.74
CA ARG A 31 11.39 17.93 -16.84
C ARG A 31 11.94 17.52 -18.21
N GLY A 32 12.49 18.49 -18.93
CA GLY A 32 13.25 18.27 -20.17
C GLY A 32 14.75 18.54 -19.98
N GLY A 33 15.55 18.13 -20.96
CA GLY A 33 17.02 18.30 -20.95
C GLY A 33 17.74 16.97 -21.12
N ASN A 34 18.82 16.74 -20.35
CA ASN A 34 19.59 15.47 -20.41
C ASN A 34 18.78 14.24 -19.98
N THR A 35 17.66 14.43 -19.29
CA THR A 35 16.71 13.38 -18.94
C THR A 35 15.30 13.92 -19.16
N GLU A 36 14.50 13.17 -19.89
CA GLU A 36 13.08 13.44 -20.08
C GLU A 36 12.28 12.75 -18.98
N TYR A 37 11.44 13.52 -18.31
CA TYR A 37 10.53 12.99 -17.30
C TYR A 37 9.19 13.69 -17.41
N TRP A 38 8.11 12.94 -17.38
CA TRP A 38 6.78 13.49 -17.19
C TRP A 38 6.02 12.64 -16.18
N TYR A 39 5.15 13.29 -15.41
CA TYR A 39 4.37 12.72 -14.33
C TYR A 39 2.98 13.30 -14.34
N TYR A 40 1.98 12.43 -14.19
CA TYR A 40 0.59 12.79 -14.00
C TYR A 40 0.04 12.08 -12.77
N ASN A 41 -0.70 12.82 -11.95
CA ASN A 41 -1.55 12.23 -10.90
C ASN A 41 -3.00 12.65 -11.05
N LEU A 42 -3.89 11.70 -10.77
CA LEU A 42 -5.33 11.90 -10.68
C LEU A 42 -5.82 11.37 -9.35
N ASN A 43 -6.60 12.18 -8.67
CA ASN A 43 -7.16 11.90 -7.36
C ASN A 43 -8.65 12.22 -7.42
N TYR A 44 -9.50 11.26 -7.12
CA TYR A 44 -10.94 11.46 -7.00
C TYR A 44 -11.42 10.89 -5.67
N ALA A 45 -12.29 11.62 -4.98
CA ALA A 45 -12.95 11.17 -3.77
C ALA A 45 -14.43 11.56 -3.79
N LEU A 46 -15.26 10.58 -3.45
CA LEU A 46 -16.69 10.72 -3.22
C LEU A 46 -16.94 10.41 -1.75
N THR A 47 -17.48 11.37 -1.01
CA THR A 47 -17.71 11.23 0.44
C THR A 47 -19.14 11.59 0.81
N ALA A 48 -19.70 10.92 1.82
CA ALA A 48 -20.94 11.33 2.46
C ALA A 48 -20.85 11.04 3.95
N ASN A 49 -21.30 12.00 4.78
CA ASN A 49 -21.26 11.88 6.24
C ASN A 49 -22.60 12.31 6.82
N GLY A 50 -23.09 11.60 7.84
CA GLY A 50 -24.39 11.86 8.47
C GLY A 50 -25.49 10.93 7.94
N ASP A 51 -26.72 11.42 7.85
CA ASP A 51 -27.85 10.59 7.39
C ASP A 51 -27.79 10.40 5.87
N ILE A 52 -27.49 9.19 5.41
CA ILE A 52 -27.37 8.84 3.99
C ILE A 52 -28.66 8.18 3.51
N ASN A 53 -29.32 8.80 2.53
CA ASN A 53 -30.55 8.29 1.93
C ASN A 53 -30.26 7.41 0.73
N PHE A 54 -30.81 6.20 0.72
CA PHE A 54 -30.82 5.26 -0.40
C PHE A 54 -32.28 4.96 -0.75
N GLY A 55 -32.87 5.81 -1.60
CA GLY A 55 -34.30 5.72 -1.92
C GLY A 55 -35.15 5.94 -0.67
N SER A 56 -35.91 4.92 -0.25
CA SER A 56 -36.76 4.96 0.95
C SER A 56 -36.04 4.59 2.26
N LEU A 57 -34.79 4.12 2.18
CA LEU A 57 -33.99 3.74 3.34
C LEU A 57 -33.06 4.88 3.75
N THR A 58 -33.14 5.35 4.99
CA THR A 58 -32.17 6.30 5.56
C THR A 58 -31.23 5.55 6.51
N LEU A 59 -29.95 5.52 6.16
CA LEU A 59 -28.87 5.04 7.03
C LEU A 59 -28.39 6.22 7.87
N LYS A 60 -28.74 6.21 9.15
CA LYS A 60 -28.43 7.33 10.05
C LYS A 60 -26.96 7.34 10.46
N ASP A 61 -26.42 8.54 10.64
CA ASP A 61 -25.06 8.78 11.17
C ASP A 61 -24.00 7.87 10.51
N SER A 62 -24.00 7.79 9.18
CA SER A 62 -23.10 6.92 8.41
C SER A 62 -22.00 7.73 7.75
N GLU A 63 -20.84 7.11 7.55
CA GLU A 63 -19.74 7.66 6.76
C GLU A 63 -19.49 6.77 5.55
N PHE A 64 -19.32 7.40 4.39
CA PHE A 64 -19.05 6.75 3.12
C PHE A 64 -17.83 7.41 2.48
N LEU A 65 -16.93 6.58 1.94
CA LEU A 65 -15.83 7.01 1.08
C LEU A 65 -15.71 6.06 -0.11
N LEU A 66 -15.64 6.62 -1.30
CA LEU A 66 -15.07 5.97 -2.47
C LEU A 66 -13.97 6.87 -3.03
N SER A 67 -12.74 6.38 -3.09
CA SER A 67 -11.61 7.13 -3.64
C SER A 67 -10.87 6.37 -4.72
N LEU A 68 -10.29 7.12 -5.66
CA LEU A 68 -9.39 6.66 -6.70
C LEU A 68 -8.14 7.54 -6.66
N ASP A 69 -6.98 6.90 -6.63
CA ASP A 69 -5.69 7.52 -6.82
C ASP A 69 -4.98 6.83 -7.98
N ARG A 70 -4.37 7.59 -8.88
CA ARG A 70 -3.72 7.10 -10.09
C ARG A 70 -2.49 7.94 -10.36
N ASN A 71 -1.33 7.30 -10.44
CA ASN A 71 -0.08 7.96 -10.80
C ASN A 71 0.53 7.27 -12.01
N VAL A 72 0.98 8.08 -12.97
CA VAL A 72 1.63 7.60 -14.19
C VAL A 72 2.81 8.49 -14.51
N SER A 73 3.95 7.90 -14.81
CA SER A 73 5.13 8.63 -15.26
C SER A 73 6.00 7.83 -16.20
N GLU A 74 6.81 8.56 -16.94
CA GLU A 74 7.83 8.02 -17.82
C GLU A 74 9.15 8.72 -17.53
N TYR A 75 10.23 7.97 -17.56
CA TYR A 75 11.60 8.46 -17.45
C TYR A 75 12.40 7.98 -18.66
N ASN A 76 12.87 8.91 -19.49
CA ASN A 76 13.62 8.65 -20.72
C ASN A 76 12.94 7.63 -21.66
N GLY A 77 11.64 7.77 -21.91
CA GLY A 77 10.88 6.87 -22.78
C GLY A 77 10.53 5.51 -22.16
N ALA A 78 10.93 5.25 -20.91
CA ALA A 78 10.60 4.03 -20.19
C ALA A 78 9.56 4.32 -19.09
N PRO A 79 8.51 3.49 -18.94
CA PRO A 79 7.57 3.60 -17.82
C PRO A 79 8.31 3.59 -16.47
N TYR A 80 7.98 4.54 -15.60
CA TYR A 80 8.63 4.66 -14.29
C TYR A 80 7.63 4.48 -13.14
N TYR A 81 6.54 5.25 -13.11
CA TYR A 81 5.39 5.01 -12.25
C TYR A 81 4.20 4.56 -13.06
N ASN A 82 3.53 3.53 -12.58
CA ASN A 82 2.25 3.09 -13.11
C ASN A 82 1.53 2.34 -11.99
N ASP A 83 0.83 3.10 -11.17
CA ASP A 83 0.13 2.60 -10.00
C ASP A 83 -1.28 3.18 -9.90
N GLN A 84 -2.17 2.45 -9.26
CA GLN A 84 -3.53 2.87 -9.02
C GLN A 84 -4.02 2.23 -7.74
N THR A 85 -4.78 3.00 -6.96
CA THR A 85 -5.51 2.49 -5.80
C THR A 85 -6.96 2.96 -5.85
N ILE A 86 -7.91 2.04 -5.63
CA ILE A 86 -9.31 2.33 -5.42
C ILE A 86 -9.69 1.85 -4.03
N VAL A 87 -10.23 2.74 -3.20
CA VAL A 87 -10.63 2.43 -1.82
C VAL A 87 -12.11 2.73 -1.65
N PHE A 88 -12.83 1.79 -1.04
CA PHE A 88 -14.18 1.93 -0.57
C PHE A 88 -14.21 1.73 0.95
N LYS A 89 -14.88 2.63 1.67
CA LYS A 89 -15.15 2.50 3.10
C LYS A 89 -16.59 2.88 3.38
N PHE A 90 -17.22 2.13 4.27
CA PHE A 90 -18.53 2.48 4.79
C PHE A 90 -18.60 2.12 6.27
N ASP A 91 -18.93 3.11 7.09
CA ASP A 91 -19.15 2.98 8.52
C ASP A 91 -20.62 3.30 8.83
N LEU A 92 -21.31 2.40 9.52
CA LEU A 92 -22.65 2.66 10.05
C LEU A 92 -22.53 3.22 11.48
N TRP A 93 -23.37 4.20 11.84
CA TRP A 93 -23.34 4.84 13.16
C TRP A 93 -21.92 5.33 13.53
N ALA A 94 -21.27 6.03 12.61
CA ALA A 94 -19.88 6.44 12.68
C ALA A 94 -19.55 7.23 13.96
N ASN A 95 -20.52 7.98 14.50
CA ASN A 95 -20.43 8.70 15.76
C ASN A 95 -21.04 7.98 16.97
N GLY A 96 -21.63 6.81 16.77
CA GLY A 96 -22.08 5.94 17.84
C GLY A 96 -20.94 5.34 18.67
N THR A 97 -21.29 4.86 19.87
CA THR A 97 -20.35 4.11 20.73
C THR A 97 -19.84 2.83 20.04
N PHE A 98 -20.71 2.17 19.27
CA PHE A 98 -20.38 1.04 18.43
C PHE A 98 -20.70 1.37 16.98
N SER A 99 -19.77 1.09 16.07
CA SER A 99 -19.89 1.40 14.65
C SER A 99 -19.33 0.25 13.82
N PRO A 100 -20.18 -0.58 13.18
CA PRO A 100 -19.73 -1.58 12.24
C PRO A 100 -19.31 -0.93 10.93
N PHE A 101 -18.31 -1.49 10.27
CA PHE A 101 -17.78 -0.96 9.03
C PHE A 101 -17.31 -2.04 8.06
N VAL A 102 -17.26 -1.65 6.80
CA VAL A 102 -16.68 -2.43 5.72
C VAL A 102 -15.63 -1.61 4.98
N ILE A 103 -14.62 -2.31 4.48
CA ILE A 103 -13.52 -1.74 3.71
C ILE A 103 -13.35 -2.63 2.48
N ALA A 104 -13.19 -2.04 1.31
CA ALA A 104 -12.76 -2.78 0.13
C ALA A 104 -11.72 -1.95 -0.62
N GLU A 105 -10.62 -2.56 -1.00
CA GLU A 105 -9.53 -1.93 -1.71
C GLU A 105 -9.12 -2.79 -2.89
N THR A 106 -8.78 -2.15 -4.00
CA THR A 106 -8.06 -2.79 -5.09
C THR A 106 -6.95 -1.86 -5.56
N ALA A 107 -5.76 -2.42 -5.76
CA ALA A 107 -4.60 -1.67 -6.21
C ALA A 107 -3.75 -2.46 -7.20
N PHE A 108 -2.91 -1.77 -7.95
CA PHE A 108 -1.75 -2.33 -8.63
C PHE A 108 -0.62 -1.31 -8.57
N ASP A 109 0.61 -1.79 -8.63
CA ASP A 109 1.82 -0.97 -8.60
C ASP A 109 2.92 -1.70 -9.37
N GLU A 110 3.18 -1.27 -10.60
CA GLU A 110 4.18 -1.92 -11.45
C GLU A 110 5.61 -1.76 -10.91
N ALA A 111 5.92 -0.65 -10.22
CA ALA A 111 7.26 -0.38 -9.70
C ALA A 111 7.61 -1.28 -8.49
N LEU A 112 6.59 -1.67 -7.72
CA LEU A 112 6.70 -2.67 -6.65
C LEU A 112 6.48 -4.11 -7.14
N GLY A 113 6.27 -4.31 -8.45
CA GLY A 113 5.99 -5.62 -9.01
C GLY A 113 4.62 -6.18 -8.61
N ILE A 114 3.68 -5.36 -8.17
CA ILE A 114 2.32 -5.78 -7.77
C ILE A 114 1.39 -5.68 -8.98
N LYS A 115 1.02 -6.82 -9.55
CA LYS A 115 0.05 -6.91 -10.65
C LYS A 115 -1.37 -6.59 -10.20
N LYS A 116 -1.74 -7.10 -9.03
CA LYS A 116 -3.06 -6.84 -8.45
C LYS A 116 -3.05 -7.15 -6.97
N ARG A 117 -3.51 -6.21 -6.15
CA ARG A 117 -3.84 -6.43 -4.75
C ARG A 117 -5.31 -6.14 -4.53
N GLN A 118 -5.98 -6.99 -3.76
CA GLN A 118 -7.36 -6.80 -3.32
C GLN A 118 -7.41 -7.01 -1.82
N ASN A 119 -8.12 -6.13 -1.11
CA ASN A 119 -8.34 -6.27 0.33
C ASN A 119 -9.84 -6.06 0.60
N PHE A 120 -10.46 -6.99 1.32
CA PHE A 120 -11.82 -6.85 1.81
C PHE A 120 -11.83 -6.98 3.33
N GLY A 121 -12.36 -5.98 4.01
CA GLY A 121 -12.45 -5.93 5.45
C GLY A 121 -13.88 -5.81 5.96
N LEU A 122 -14.19 -6.57 7.00
CA LEU A 122 -15.40 -6.40 7.81
C LEU A 122 -14.97 -6.23 9.26
N GLY A 123 -15.48 -5.21 9.93
CA GLY A 123 -15.09 -4.95 11.30
C GLY A 123 -16.06 -4.06 12.06
N ALA A 124 -15.64 -3.69 13.26
CA ALA A 124 -16.35 -2.75 14.10
C ALA A 124 -15.41 -1.91 14.94
N LYS A 125 -15.86 -0.71 15.26
CA LYS A 125 -15.21 0.28 16.11
C LYS A 125 -16.01 0.42 17.39
N TYR A 126 -15.30 0.47 18.51
CA TYR A 126 -15.86 0.76 19.82
C TYR A 126 -15.18 1.99 20.42
N ARG A 127 -15.97 2.99 20.80
CA ARG A 127 -15.51 4.17 21.53
C ARG A 127 -15.39 3.82 23.01
N VAL A 128 -14.15 3.69 23.47
CA VAL A 128 -13.83 3.32 24.85
C VAL A 128 -14.03 4.52 25.77
N LEU A 129 -13.59 5.72 25.33
CA LEU A 129 -13.71 6.97 26.09
C LEU A 129 -14.12 8.11 25.15
N GLY A 130 -15.43 8.26 24.96
CA GLY A 130 -16.01 9.31 24.12
C GLY A 130 -15.32 9.41 22.76
N ASP A 131 -14.96 10.62 22.36
CA ASP A 131 -14.22 10.88 21.12
C ASP A 131 -12.70 10.76 21.28
N PHE A 132 -12.19 10.56 22.49
CA PHE A 132 -10.75 10.54 22.78
C PHE A 132 -10.12 9.20 22.41
N LEU A 133 -10.70 8.10 22.86
CA LEU A 133 -10.14 6.76 22.66
C LEU A 133 -11.17 5.84 22.01
N SER A 134 -10.76 5.23 20.91
CA SER A 134 -11.51 4.15 20.27
C SER A 134 -10.59 3.00 19.91
N VAL A 135 -11.15 1.79 19.87
CA VAL A 135 -10.47 0.61 19.35
C VAL A 135 -11.34 0.03 18.27
N SER A 136 -10.75 -0.31 17.13
CA SER A 136 -11.45 -1.06 16.10
C SER A 136 -10.76 -2.37 15.81
N ALA A 137 -11.55 -3.36 15.41
CA ALA A 137 -11.09 -4.66 14.98
C ALA A 137 -11.74 -5.00 13.63
N ALA A 138 -11.01 -5.63 12.72
CA ALA A 138 -11.57 -6.15 11.49
C ALA A 138 -10.94 -7.48 11.10
N PHE A 139 -11.72 -8.33 10.48
CA PHE A 139 -11.20 -9.41 9.65
C PHE A 139 -10.95 -8.87 8.25
N LEU A 140 -9.78 -9.16 7.69
CA LEU A 140 -9.35 -8.75 6.36
C LEU A 140 -9.06 -10.00 5.52
N SER A 141 -9.63 -10.07 4.33
CA SER A 141 -9.28 -11.02 3.29
C SER A 141 -8.46 -10.30 2.22
N GLU A 142 -7.22 -10.72 2.04
CA GLU A 142 -6.26 -10.08 1.16
C GLU A 142 -5.85 -11.07 0.07
N LYS A 143 -5.77 -10.58 -1.16
CA LYS A 143 -5.34 -11.35 -2.33
C LYS A 143 -4.33 -10.53 -3.10
N GLU A 144 -3.17 -11.09 -3.38
CA GLU A 144 -2.09 -10.40 -4.05
C GLU A 144 -1.49 -11.26 -5.16
N GLU A 145 -1.35 -10.65 -6.32
CA GLU A 145 -0.67 -11.20 -7.47
C GLU A 145 0.48 -10.26 -7.83
N VAL A 146 1.68 -10.81 -7.94
CA VAL A 146 2.91 -10.11 -8.32
C VAL A 146 3.23 -10.33 -9.82
N PHE A 147 3.99 -9.43 -10.43
CA PHE A 147 4.40 -9.49 -11.83
C PHE A 147 5.60 -10.41 -12.02
N GLY A 148 5.49 -11.35 -12.97
CA GLY A 148 6.60 -12.23 -13.34
C GLY A 148 7.66 -11.60 -14.24
N LYS A 149 7.35 -10.49 -14.91
CA LYS A 149 8.13 -10.00 -16.05
C LYS A 149 9.47 -9.42 -15.60
N ASN A 150 10.58 -9.90 -16.19
CA ASN A 150 11.96 -9.47 -15.92
C ASN A 150 12.37 -9.46 -14.43
N ASN A 151 11.70 -10.26 -13.59
CA ASN A 151 11.94 -10.29 -12.15
C ASN A 151 12.90 -11.40 -11.70
N VAL A 152 13.36 -12.24 -12.64
CA VAL A 152 14.42 -13.23 -12.39
C VAL A 152 15.75 -12.71 -12.91
N TYR A 153 16.72 -12.64 -12.02
CA TYR A 153 18.10 -12.23 -12.27
C TYR A 153 18.91 -13.52 -12.37
N GLU A 154 19.36 -13.84 -13.58
CA GLU A 154 20.15 -15.04 -13.85
C GLU A 154 21.64 -14.73 -13.72
N TYR A 155 22.31 -15.44 -12.82
CA TYR A 155 23.72 -15.25 -12.51
C TYR A 155 24.61 -16.31 -13.16
N VAL A 156 25.80 -15.87 -13.56
CA VAL A 156 26.90 -16.68 -14.11
C VAL A 156 28.20 -16.30 -13.40
N ASP A 157 29.24 -17.13 -13.50
CA ASP A 157 30.58 -16.75 -13.07
C ASP A 157 31.08 -15.60 -13.97
N TYR A 158 31.41 -14.46 -13.36
CA TYR A 158 31.88 -13.26 -14.07
C TYR A 158 33.41 -13.22 -14.15
N ASP A 159 34.09 -13.77 -13.15
CA ASP A 159 35.54 -13.93 -13.12
C ASP A 159 35.88 -15.36 -12.68
N THR A 160 36.56 -16.09 -13.56
CA THR A 160 37.12 -17.42 -13.27
C THR A 160 38.61 -17.27 -13.08
N ASN A 161 39.11 -17.62 -11.90
CA ASN A 161 40.54 -17.70 -11.67
C ASN A 161 41.19 -18.73 -12.61
N ASN A 162 42.53 -18.67 -12.75
CA ASN A 162 43.32 -19.59 -13.58
C ASN A 162 43.19 -21.08 -13.18
N ASP A 163 42.54 -21.40 -12.07
CA ASP A 163 42.23 -22.75 -11.57
C ASP A 163 40.81 -23.22 -11.95
N GLY A 164 40.02 -22.41 -12.66
CA GLY A 164 38.68 -22.75 -13.13
C GLY A 164 37.58 -22.61 -12.06
N VAL A 165 37.88 -21.99 -10.92
CA VAL A 165 36.88 -21.67 -9.88
C VAL A 165 36.48 -20.21 -10.03
N GLY A 166 35.17 -19.96 -10.11
CA GLY A 166 34.63 -18.60 -10.10
C GLY A 166 34.80 -17.96 -8.73
N ASP A 167 35.28 -16.71 -8.69
CA ASP A 167 35.37 -15.92 -7.45
C ASP A 167 34.25 -14.88 -7.33
N SER A 168 33.48 -14.67 -8.41
CA SER A 168 32.41 -13.68 -8.44
C SER A 168 31.27 -14.08 -9.36
N LEU A 169 30.04 -13.72 -8.95
CA LEU A 169 28.83 -13.91 -9.74
C LEU A 169 28.37 -12.56 -10.33
N GLY A 170 27.99 -12.58 -11.60
CA GLY A 170 27.44 -11.42 -12.31
C GLY A 170 26.09 -11.74 -12.96
N VAL A 171 25.22 -10.73 -13.06
CA VAL A 171 23.92 -10.88 -13.76
C VAL A 171 24.18 -10.97 -15.27
N TYR A 172 23.82 -12.09 -15.88
CA TYR A 172 23.96 -12.34 -17.30
C TYR A 172 22.68 -12.00 -18.08
N ALA A 173 21.52 -12.33 -17.50
CA ALA A 173 20.24 -12.16 -18.15
C ALA A 173 19.13 -11.83 -17.14
N TYR A 174 18.07 -11.24 -17.68
CA TYR A 174 16.80 -11.07 -17.00
C TYR A 174 15.79 -11.98 -17.67
N SER A 175 15.10 -12.80 -16.89
CA SER A 175 14.04 -13.66 -17.39
C SER A 175 12.73 -13.41 -16.65
N ASN A 176 11.66 -13.88 -17.27
CA ASN A 176 10.34 -13.85 -16.65
C ASN A 176 10.25 -15.01 -15.66
N TYR A 177 9.80 -14.73 -14.45
CA TYR A 177 9.16 -15.75 -13.64
C TYR A 177 7.93 -16.24 -14.42
N GLY A 178 7.69 -17.56 -14.44
CA GLY A 178 6.55 -18.16 -15.13
C GLY A 178 5.20 -17.75 -14.53
N ASP A 179 4.38 -18.72 -14.13
CA ASP A 179 3.15 -18.42 -13.40
C ASP A 179 3.51 -18.02 -11.97
N MET A 180 3.43 -16.72 -11.66
CA MET A 180 3.65 -16.24 -10.30
C MET A 180 2.56 -16.74 -9.36
N PRO A 181 2.92 -17.21 -8.16
CA PRO A 181 1.92 -17.59 -7.17
C PRO A 181 1.05 -16.38 -6.83
N THR A 182 -0.25 -16.64 -6.68
CA THR A 182 -1.17 -15.68 -6.10
C THR A 182 -1.25 -15.95 -4.61
N PHE A 183 -0.96 -14.94 -3.81
CA PHE A 183 -1.01 -15.04 -2.37
C PHE A 183 -2.37 -14.67 -1.84
N ASP A 184 -2.95 -15.54 -1.03
CA ASP A 184 -4.19 -15.29 -0.32
C ASP A 184 -3.89 -15.26 1.18
N TYR A 185 -4.19 -14.14 1.83
CA TYR A 185 -4.00 -13.95 3.26
C TYR A 185 -5.34 -13.66 3.93
N SER A 186 -5.43 -14.07 5.19
CA SER A 186 -6.49 -13.63 6.09
C SER A 186 -5.84 -13.02 7.32
N ARG A 187 -6.17 -11.75 7.61
CA ARG A 187 -5.62 -11.00 8.74
C ARG A 187 -6.71 -10.61 9.71
N ILE A 188 -6.34 -10.54 10.98
CA ILE A 188 -7.08 -9.75 11.96
C ILE A 188 -6.37 -8.40 12.06
N SER A 189 -7.11 -7.31 12.02
CA SER A 189 -6.59 -5.94 12.11
C SER A 189 -7.11 -5.28 13.35
N ILE A 190 -6.23 -4.95 14.30
CA ILE A 190 -6.55 -4.23 15.53
C ILE A 190 -5.99 -2.81 15.40
N ARG A 191 -6.83 -1.83 15.72
CA ARG A 191 -6.61 -0.42 15.42
C ARG A 191 -7.05 0.48 16.56
N PRO A 192 -6.24 0.63 17.63
CA PRO A 192 -6.46 1.68 18.62
C PRO A 192 -6.20 3.05 18.00
N LYS A 193 -7.08 3.99 18.32
CA LYS A 193 -6.98 5.40 17.92
C LYS A 193 -7.21 6.29 19.13
N LEU A 194 -6.25 7.18 19.36
CA LEU A 194 -6.26 8.17 20.42
C LEU A 194 -6.23 9.58 19.82
N LYS A 195 -7.11 10.44 20.33
CA LYS A 195 -7.26 11.85 19.97
C LYS A 195 -7.11 12.67 21.25
N LEU A 196 -6.05 13.47 21.33
CA LEU A 196 -5.72 14.30 22.50
C LEU A 196 -5.71 15.78 22.11
N PRO A 197 -6.74 16.56 22.47
CA PRO A 197 -6.60 18.01 22.53
C PRO A 197 -5.65 18.36 23.67
N LEU A 198 -4.61 19.14 23.37
CA LEU A 198 -3.53 19.52 24.27
C LEU A 198 -3.59 21.04 24.48
N GLY A 199 -4.53 21.49 25.31
CA GLY A 199 -4.87 22.90 25.45
C GLY A 199 -5.62 23.44 24.22
N ASP A 200 -5.58 24.76 24.02
CA ASP A 200 -6.45 25.42 23.04
C ASP A 200 -5.96 25.30 21.59
N ASN A 201 -4.65 25.16 21.40
CA ASN A 201 -4.00 25.32 20.11
C ASN A 201 -3.33 24.05 19.57
N PHE A 202 -3.14 23.02 20.41
CA PHE A 202 -2.45 21.80 20.00
C PHE A 202 -3.40 20.62 20.01
N TYR A 203 -3.25 19.77 19.00
CA TYR A 203 -4.02 18.56 18.86
C TYR A 203 -3.12 17.42 18.40
N TYR A 204 -3.09 16.33 19.15
CA TYR A 204 -2.34 15.14 18.81
C TYR A 204 -3.31 13.99 18.51
N GLN A 205 -3.11 13.33 17.39
CA GLN A 205 -3.81 12.10 17.04
C GLN A 205 -2.79 11.02 16.77
N THR A 206 -3.01 9.85 17.37
CA THR A 206 -2.23 8.65 17.08
C THR A 206 -3.16 7.48 16.75
N GLU A 207 -2.78 6.70 15.76
CA GLU A 207 -3.50 5.51 15.34
C GLU A 207 -2.47 4.43 15.01
N TYR A 208 -2.57 3.30 15.69
CA TYR A 208 -1.70 2.15 15.45
C TYR A 208 -2.49 1.07 14.75
N TYR A 209 -1.91 0.46 13.73
CA TYR A 209 -2.50 -0.66 12.99
C TYR A 209 -1.63 -1.87 13.25
N TYR A 210 -2.23 -2.94 13.75
CA TYR A 210 -1.58 -4.23 13.94
C TYR A 210 -2.36 -5.29 13.16
N LYS A 211 -1.74 -5.91 12.14
CA LYS A 211 -2.41 -6.83 11.21
C LYS A 211 -1.63 -8.15 11.01
N PRO A 212 -1.64 -9.08 11.99
CA PRO A 212 -0.99 -10.38 11.84
C PRO A 212 -1.74 -11.32 10.87
N ALA A 213 -0.97 -12.13 10.15
CA ALA A 213 -1.34 -13.36 9.43
C ALA A 213 -0.22 -14.39 9.61
N GLY A 214 -0.29 -15.20 10.67
CA GLY A 214 0.81 -16.11 11.02
C GLY A 214 2.08 -15.33 11.38
N ASP A 215 3.20 -15.68 10.74
CA ASP A 215 4.50 -15.00 10.94
C ASP A 215 4.63 -13.67 10.15
N ASP A 216 3.68 -13.39 9.27
CA ASP A 216 3.56 -12.11 8.58
C ASP A 216 2.78 -11.11 9.47
N VAL A 217 3.47 -10.05 9.88
CA VAL A 217 2.97 -9.01 10.77
C VAL A 217 3.17 -7.66 10.11
N LEU A 218 2.06 -7.06 9.69
CA LEU A 218 2.05 -5.68 9.23
C LEU A 218 1.73 -4.74 10.37
N THR A 219 2.55 -3.71 10.53
CA THR A 219 2.26 -2.61 11.45
C THR A 219 2.32 -1.27 10.74
N ASN A 220 1.48 -0.33 11.18
CA ASN A 220 1.52 1.05 10.70
C ASN A 220 1.16 1.97 11.87
N TRP A 221 2.08 2.83 12.26
CA TRP A 221 1.90 3.78 13.34
C TRP A 221 1.79 5.20 12.77
N ASN A 222 0.56 5.69 12.70
CA ASN A 222 0.24 7.03 12.21
C ASN A 222 0.19 8.02 13.36
N ASN A 223 1.01 9.07 13.30
CA ASN A 223 1.03 10.16 14.25
C ASN A 223 0.79 11.48 13.53
N THR A 224 -0.11 12.30 14.06
CA THR A 224 -0.42 13.63 13.54
C THR A 224 -0.45 14.61 14.68
N PHE A 225 0.36 15.66 14.58
CA PHE A 225 0.35 16.80 15.48
C PHE A 225 -0.11 18.04 14.71
N SER A 226 -1.23 18.60 15.12
CA SER A 226 -1.80 19.82 14.55
C SER A 226 -1.61 20.98 15.51
N ILE A 227 -1.18 22.11 14.96
CA ILE A 227 -1.01 23.38 15.66
C ILE A 227 -1.92 24.40 14.99
N SER A 228 -2.94 24.84 15.71
CA SER A 228 -3.72 26.03 15.38
C SER A 228 -2.92 27.24 15.84
N THR A 229 -2.64 28.17 14.94
CA THR A 229 -1.93 29.40 15.30
C THR A 229 -2.93 30.48 15.76
N ALA A 230 -2.44 31.55 16.38
CA ALA A 230 -3.28 32.70 16.73
C ALA A 230 -3.97 33.30 15.49
N GLU A 231 -3.28 33.23 14.35
CA GLU A 231 -3.82 33.53 13.04
C GLU A 231 -4.69 32.36 12.57
N LYS A 232 -6.02 32.53 12.60
CA LYS A 232 -6.98 31.47 12.22
C LYS A 232 -6.79 30.96 10.79
N TRP A 233 -6.19 31.77 9.93
CA TRP A 233 -5.89 31.40 8.55
C TRP A 233 -4.69 30.46 8.43
N LEU A 234 -3.91 30.24 9.48
CA LEU A 234 -2.70 29.41 9.44
C LEU A 234 -2.83 28.21 10.39
N LYS A 235 -2.73 27.02 9.81
CA LYS A 235 -2.65 25.73 10.52
C LYS A 235 -1.38 24.99 10.11
N ILE A 236 -0.63 24.51 11.08
CA ILE A 236 0.56 23.66 10.86
C ILE A 236 0.20 22.22 11.21
N GLU A 237 0.60 21.27 10.38
CA GLU A 237 0.34 19.86 10.57
C GLU A 237 1.61 19.04 10.35
N ILE A 238 2.09 18.41 11.41
CA ILE A 238 3.26 17.52 11.40
C ILE A 238 2.76 16.09 11.43
N ARG A 239 3.17 15.29 10.45
CA ARG A 239 2.82 13.88 10.31
C ARG A 239 4.08 13.03 10.38
N TYR A 240 4.03 12.00 11.19
CA TYR A 240 5.07 10.98 11.27
C TYR A 240 4.42 9.60 11.21
N ASN A 241 4.90 8.78 10.28
CA ASN A 241 4.41 7.43 10.07
C ASN A 241 5.59 6.46 10.07
N ILE A 242 5.45 5.37 10.82
CA ILE A 242 6.32 4.22 10.74
C ILE A 242 5.48 3.03 10.27
N LYS A 243 5.84 2.44 9.14
CA LYS A 243 5.22 1.21 8.66
C LYS A 243 6.26 0.11 8.57
N THR A 244 5.87 -1.08 9.02
CA THR A 244 6.71 -2.28 8.99
C THR A 244 5.95 -3.45 8.40
N ASP A 245 6.67 -4.30 7.69
CA ASP A 245 6.20 -5.55 7.12
C ASP A 245 7.24 -6.61 7.45
N SER A 246 6.84 -7.69 8.14
CA SER A 246 7.77 -8.77 8.47
C SER A 246 7.98 -9.77 7.34
N LYS A 247 7.12 -9.77 6.32
CA LYS A 247 7.26 -10.58 5.10
C LYS A 247 6.98 -9.72 3.85
N PRO A 248 7.83 -8.73 3.55
CA PRO A 248 7.64 -7.86 2.41
C PRO A 248 7.65 -8.63 1.09
N ALA A 249 7.01 -8.06 0.06
CA ALA A 249 6.97 -8.67 -1.26
C ALA A 249 8.39 -8.91 -1.82
N PRO A 250 8.59 -9.98 -2.63
CA PRO A 250 9.85 -10.20 -3.35
C PRO A 250 10.23 -8.99 -4.19
N LYS A 251 11.47 -8.51 -4.02
CA LYS A 251 12.04 -7.48 -4.89
C LYS A 251 12.68 -8.10 -6.13
N ARG A 252 13.40 -9.22 -5.96
CA ARG A 252 14.10 -9.93 -7.03
C ARG A 252 14.11 -11.43 -6.75
N PHE A 253 13.98 -12.22 -7.81
CA PHE A 253 14.28 -13.65 -7.81
C PHE A 253 15.68 -13.85 -8.36
N LEU A 254 16.53 -14.57 -7.65
CA LEU A 254 17.90 -14.85 -8.02
C LEU A 254 17.97 -16.31 -8.44
N ALA A 255 18.45 -16.56 -9.65
CA ALA A 255 18.63 -17.89 -10.19
C ALA A 255 20.06 -18.04 -10.74
N TYR A 256 20.56 -19.27 -10.73
CA TYR A 256 21.74 -19.62 -11.51
C TYR A 256 21.35 -19.86 -12.96
N SER A 257 22.15 -19.38 -13.91
CA SER A 257 21.86 -19.61 -15.32
C SER A 257 21.88 -21.10 -15.65
N SER A 258 20.85 -21.58 -16.34
CA SER A 258 20.84 -22.95 -16.87
C SER A 258 21.75 -23.12 -18.09
N THR A 259 22.02 -22.02 -18.81
CA THR A 259 22.86 -22.00 -20.02
C THR A 259 24.35 -21.97 -19.66
N TYR A 260 24.72 -21.18 -18.65
CA TYR A 260 26.08 -21.10 -18.13
C TYR A 260 26.08 -21.30 -16.61
N PRO A 261 25.92 -22.55 -16.14
CA PRO A 261 25.85 -22.83 -14.72
C PRO A 261 27.13 -22.39 -14.02
N PRO A 262 27.05 -21.51 -13.01
CA PRO A 262 28.23 -21.10 -12.26
C PRO A 262 28.71 -22.24 -11.37
N SER A 263 30.02 -22.24 -11.15
CA SER A 263 30.70 -23.04 -10.12
C SER A 263 30.57 -22.39 -8.73
N SER A 264 30.41 -21.06 -8.67
CA SER A 264 30.21 -20.28 -7.45
C SER A 264 28.78 -20.36 -6.93
N THR A 265 28.63 -20.20 -5.62
CA THR A 265 27.33 -20.00 -4.95
C THR A 265 27.09 -18.52 -4.63
N PHE A 266 25.85 -18.13 -4.37
CA PHE A 266 25.53 -16.80 -3.87
C PHE A 266 26.27 -16.48 -2.56
N ASP A 267 26.38 -17.45 -1.64
CA ASP A 267 27.12 -17.28 -0.39
C ASP A 267 28.61 -17.03 -0.64
N SER A 268 29.25 -17.84 -1.50
CA SER A 268 30.68 -17.69 -1.81
C SER A 268 30.98 -16.40 -2.58
N ALA A 269 30.03 -15.91 -3.38
CA ALA A 269 30.16 -14.65 -4.12
C ALA A 269 29.72 -13.41 -3.31
N GLY A 270 29.30 -13.58 -2.05
CA GLY A 270 28.83 -12.48 -1.21
C GLY A 270 27.54 -11.82 -1.71
N ILE A 271 26.72 -12.55 -2.47
CA ILE A 271 25.42 -12.07 -2.94
C ILE A 271 24.37 -12.36 -1.87
N GLU A 272 23.81 -11.28 -1.33
CA GLU A 272 22.78 -11.39 -0.32
C GLU A 272 21.42 -11.80 -0.91
N TYR A 273 20.72 -12.66 -0.17
CA TYR A 273 19.34 -13.05 -0.37
C TYR A 273 18.67 -13.20 1.00
N ASP A 274 17.36 -13.03 1.06
CA ASP A 274 16.57 -13.14 2.30
C ASP A 274 15.96 -14.54 2.46
N ARG A 275 15.69 -15.22 1.35
CA ARG A 275 15.15 -16.57 1.33
C ARG A 275 15.96 -17.46 0.40
N ASN A 276 16.38 -18.62 0.89
CA ASN A 276 16.98 -19.64 0.05
C ASN A 276 15.92 -20.39 -0.76
N THR A 277 16.35 -21.33 -1.61
CA THR A 277 15.45 -22.13 -2.45
C THR A 277 14.45 -22.97 -1.68
N LEU A 278 14.84 -23.51 -0.51
CA LEU A 278 13.94 -24.29 0.34
C LEU A 278 12.81 -23.41 0.90
N GLN A 279 13.17 -22.28 1.51
CA GLN A 279 12.21 -21.32 2.05
C GLN A 279 11.32 -20.74 0.94
N SER A 280 11.88 -20.45 -0.23
CA SER A 280 11.13 -19.98 -1.39
C SER A 280 10.08 -21.01 -1.82
N SER A 281 10.43 -22.30 -1.83
CA SER A 281 9.49 -23.38 -2.11
C SER A 281 8.39 -23.50 -1.04
N GLU A 282 8.73 -23.34 0.23
CA GLU A 282 7.78 -23.37 1.35
C GLU A 282 6.80 -22.18 1.30
N ASP A 283 7.28 -21.02 0.87
CA ASP A 283 6.48 -19.80 0.64
C ASP A 283 5.61 -19.88 -0.64
N GLY A 284 5.64 -21.00 -1.38
CA GLY A 284 4.83 -21.21 -2.57
C GLY A 284 5.45 -20.69 -3.88
N PHE A 285 6.72 -20.26 -3.84
CA PHE A 285 7.52 -20.00 -5.04
C PHE A 285 8.18 -21.31 -5.53
N SER A 286 9.01 -21.24 -6.57
CA SER A 286 9.80 -22.39 -7.01
C SER A 286 11.09 -22.54 -6.19
N ASP A 287 11.45 -23.80 -5.96
CA ASP A 287 12.75 -24.29 -5.47
C ASP A 287 13.97 -23.90 -6.33
N LYS A 288 13.79 -23.17 -7.42
CA LYS A 288 14.86 -22.69 -8.30
C LYS A 288 15.40 -21.33 -7.90
N TYR A 289 14.65 -20.58 -7.10
CA TYR A 289 14.94 -19.18 -6.84
C TYR A 289 15.38 -18.97 -5.40
N HIS A 290 16.45 -18.21 -5.22
CA HIS A 290 16.64 -17.44 -3.99
C HIS A 290 15.87 -16.14 -4.14
N ILE A 291 15.40 -15.56 -3.05
CA ILE A 291 14.60 -14.33 -3.10
C ILE A 291 15.29 -13.25 -2.28
N LEU A 292 15.40 -12.06 -2.87
CA LEU A 292 15.73 -10.83 -2.19
C LEU A 292 14.44 -10.02 -2.04
N ASP A 293 14.12 -9.66 -0.81
CA ASP A 293 12.90 -8.96 -0.44
C ASP A 293 13.09 -7.44 -0.42
N TYR A 294 11.98 -6.69 -0.39
CA TYR A 294 12.04 -5.26 -0.09
C TYR A 294 12.42 -5.06 1.39
N ARG A 295 13.66 -4.63 1.66
CA ARG A 295 14.22 -4.54 3.02
C ARG A 295 13.89 -3.28 3.83
N SER A 296 13.08 -2.34 3.33
CA SER A 296 12.86 -1.07 4.02
C SER A 296 11.63 -1.08 4.91
N SER A 297 11.81 -0.78 6.20
CA SER A 297 10.75 -0.13 6.97
C SER A 297 10.39 1.19 6.28
N ASP A 298 9.12 1.36 5.97
CA ASP A 298 8.60 2.56 5.32
C ASP A 298 8.41 3.63 6.41
N GLU A 299 9.49 4.34 6.75
CA GLU A 299 9.42 5.52 7.61
C GLU A 299 9.16 6.75 6.76
N SER A 300 8.11 7.49 7.10
CA SER A 300 7.80 8.76 6.44
C SER A 300 7.56 9.86 7.46
N PHE A 301 8.16 11.01 7.18
CA PHE A 301 7.96 12.23 7.93
C PHE A 301 7.54 13.31 6.95
N SER A 302 6.44 14.00 7.25
CA SER A 302 5.97 15.12 6.46
C SER A 302 5.53 16.27 7.34
N ILE A 303 5.84 17.48 6.89
CA ILE A 303 5.36 18.72 7.50
C ILE A 303 4.51 19.42 6.45
N GLY A 304 3.23 19.61 6.76
CA GLY A 304 2.29 20.37 5.96
C GLY A 304 1.98 21.71 6.62
N VAL A 305 1.90 22.75 5.80
CA VAL A 305 1.36 24.06 6.21
C VAL A 305 0.09 24.30 5.41
N SER A 306 -1.03 24.51 6.09
CA SER A 306 -2.32 24.83 5.47
C SER A 306 -2.65 26.29 5.75
N ILE A 307 -2.88 27.03 4.68
CA ILE A 307 -3.25 28.45 4.69
C ILE A 307 -4.69 28.52 4.16
N THR A 308 -5.61 29.02 4.98
CA THR A 308 -7.03 29.21 4.64
C THR A 308 -7.36 30.69 4.70
N PHE A 309 -7.55 31.32 3.54
CA PHE A 309 -7.94 32.73 3.42
C PHE A 309 -9.42 32.89 3.10
#